data_AF-A0A938CLM2-F1
#
_entry.id   AF-A0A938CLM2-F1
#
_cell.length_a   1.000
_cell.length_b   1.000
_cell.length_c   1.000
_cell.angle_alpha   90.00
_cell.angle_beta   90.00
_cell.angle_gamma   90.00
#
_symmetry.space_group_name_H-M   'P 1'
#
loop_
_entity.id
_entity.type
_entity.pdbx_description
1 polymer ?
#
loop_
_entity_poly.entity_id
_entity_poly.type
_entity_poly.pdbx_seq_one_letter_code
_entity_poly.pdbx_strand_id
1 'polypeptide(L)'
;MRAVVLGLDAMVPNVVERLLAEGELPHLRRLLEEGCFTRLRPVIPPQTPTNWTTLATGATPGGHGVVQWGSHRPGEPVWEYHREEAFNAGLCRAEYLWEAAARAGKRSVVMNYAGYPPTTDAACFIDRLFQPSRSYYDLAPATVYHNCREWATTDPLLLGPAAGWANLPIGGRLPLAGRLPVAPSTGGQGPVYHVLVWSLGDDYDNVSLFATQDAGEPFCHLTEGEWSPWLRAPFRTPDQGECEGAFRLKLVELARNGSRVRLFRTDAFPTDGRLCSDGAVGRRLMAELGPYVHSTQTCHLHCRGVLDWATQEEVMEAEAAWWSGAAEIAMEDTEAS
;
A
#
# COMPACT_ATOMS: atom_id res chain seq x y z
N MET A 1 -13.38 -29.71 -1.16
CA MET A 1 -14.09 -28.51 -0.66
C MET A 1 -13.03 -27.49 -0.36
N ARG A 2 -13.23 -26.23 -0.76
CA ARG A 2 -12.36 -25.09 -0.45
C ARG A 2 -13.01 -24.26 0.65
N ALA A 3 -12.22 -23.70 1.55
CA ALA A 3 -12.68 -22.77 2.57
C ALA A 3 -11.99 -21.41 2.40
N VAL A 4 -12.74 -20.32 2.60
CA VAL A 4 -12.23 -18.95 2.54
C VAL A 4 -12.57 -18.25 3.85
N VAL A 5 -11.58 -17.59 4.45
CA VAL A 5 -11.75 -16.75 5.63
C VAL A 5 -11.35 -15.33 5.23
N LEU A 6 -12.34 -14.42 5.16
CA LEU A 6 -12.12 -13.01 4.89
C LEU A 6 -12.21 -12.23 6.20
N GLY A 7 -11.16 -11.48 6.53
CA GLY A 7 -11.18 -10.53 7.64
C GLY A 7 -11.20 -9.10 7.11
N LEU A 8 -12.06 -8.26 7.68
CA LEU A 8 -12.16 -6.84 7.36
C LEU A 8 -11.80 -6.06 8.63
N ASP A 9 -10.62 -5.43 8.64
CA ASP A 9 -10.13 -4.72 9.83
C ASP A 9 -11.05 -3.53 10.16
N ALA A 10 -11.26 -3.31 11.45
CA ALA A 10 -12.09 -2.24 12.00
C ALA A 10 -13.53 -2.14 11.40
N MET A 11 -14.08 -3.24 10.86
CA MET A 11 -15.45 -3.24 10.34
C MET A 11 -16.47 -3.12 11.49
N VAL A 12 -17.01 -1.91 11.67
CA VAL A 12 -17.95 -1.59 12.75
C VAL A 12 -19.36 -2.10 12.40
N PRO A 13 -19.97 -3.01 13.20
CA PRO A 13 -21.27 -3.60 12.87
C PRO A 13 -22.40 -2.58 12.62
N ASN A 14 -22.42 -1.49 13.39
CA ASN A 14 -23.45 -0.45 13.23
C ASN A 14 -23.34 0.30 11.88
N VAL A 15 -22.12 0.44 11.34
CA VAL A 15 -21.91 1.06 10.01
C VAL A 15 -22.39 0.10 8.92
N VAL A 16 -22.06 -1.18 9.06
CA VAL A 16 -22.49 -2.24 8.14
C VAL A 16 -24.01 -2.34 8.09
N GLU A 17 -24.68 -2.36 9.25
CA GLU A 17 -26.15 -2.41 9.34
C GLU A 17 -26.81 -1.20 8.68
N ARG A 18 -26.25 0.01 8.85
CA ARG A 18 -26.72 1.21 8.17
C ARG A 18 -26.59 1.08 6.64
N LEU A 19 -25.40 0.72 6.14
CA LEU A 19 -25.14 0.59 4.71
C LEU A 19 -25.97 -0.53 4.06
N LEU A 20 -26.24 -1.62 4.79
CA LEU A 20 -27.19 -2.65 4.36
C LEU A 20 -28.60 -2.08 4.21
N ALA A 21 -29.08 -1.32 5.19
CA ALA A 21 -30.40 -0.70 5.15
C ALA A 21 -30.54 0.33 4.02
N GLU A 22 -29.44 1.02 3.67
CA GLU A 22 -29.35 1.95 2.55
C GLU A 22 -29.27 1.24 1.18
N GLY A 23 -28.97 -0.06 1.16
CA GLY A 23 -28.88 -0.85 -0.09
C GLY A 23 -27.49 -0.88 -0.72
N GLU A 24 -26.49 -0.32 -0.05
CA GLU A 24 -25.13 -0.12 -0.58
C GLU A 24 -24.24 -1.38 -0.53
N LEU A 25 -24.67 -2.43 0.19
CA LEU A 25 -23.90 -3.68 0.36
C LEU A 25 -24.64 -4.91 -0.20
N PRO A 26 -24.91 -5.00 -1.51
CA PRO A 26 -25.72 -6.06 -2.10
C PRO A 26 -25.10 -7.45 -1.94
N HIS A 27 -23.78 -7.57 -2.04
CA HIS A 27 -23.08 -8.85 -1.87
C HIS A 27 -23.09 -9.34 -0.42
N LEU A 28 -22.88 -8.43 0.54
CA LEU A 28 -22.98 -8.79 1.95
C LEU A 28 -24.42 -9.16 2.32
N ARG A 29 -25.42 -8.42 1.81
CA ARG A 29 -26.84 -8.76 1.98
C ARG A 29 -27.11 -10.20 1.54
N ARG A 30 -26.63 -10.58 0.36
CA ARG A 30 -26.77 -11.95 -0.13
C ARG A 30 -26.12 -12.99 0.79
N LEU A 31 -24.92 -12.72 1.32
CA LEU A 31 -24.25 -13.62 2.29
C LEU A 31 -25.04 -13.76 3.60
N LEU A 32 -25.70 -12.69 4.06
CA LEU A 32 -26.55 -12.74 5.25
C LEU A 32 -27.83 -13.56 5.02
N GLU A 33 -28.41 -13.46 3.83
CA GLU A 33 -29.65 -14.16 3.45
C GLU A 33 -29.41 -15.66 3.17
N GLU A 34 -28.27 -16.00 2.55
CA GLU A 34 -27.90 -17.38 2.21
C GLU A 34 -27.10 -18.09 3.33
N GLY A 35 -26.66 -17.35 4.35
CA GLY A 35 -25.72 -17.81 5.38
C GLY A 35 -26.20 -17.62 6.82
N CYS A 36 -25.25 -17.44 7.72
CA CYS A 36 -25.50 -17.15 9.13
C CYS A 36 -24.71 -15.91 9.54
N PHE A 37 -25.33 -15.05 10.33
CA PHE A 37 -24.73 -13.84 10.86
C PHE A 37 -24.86 -13.77 12.36
N THR A 38 -23.75 -13.42 13.02
CA THR A 38 -23.73 -13.18 14.46
C THR A 38 -22.70 -12.14 14.81
N ARG A 39 -23.01 -11.33 15.84
CA ARG A 39 -22.06 -10.39 16.41
C ARG A 39 -21.10 -11.13 17.32
N LEU A 40 -19.80 -11.01 17.05
CA LEU A 40 -18.74 -11.56 17.88
C LEU A 40 -18.12 -10.46 18.76
N ARG A 41 -17.62 -10.86 19.93
CA ARG A 41 -16.82 -9.98 20.78
C ARG A 41 -15.35 -10.10 20.38
N PRO A 42 -14.63 -8.97 20.18
CA PRO A 42 -13.19 -9.03 20.02
C PRO A 42 -12.54 -9.49 21.34
N VAL A 43 -11.31 -9.98 21.24
CA VAL A 43 -10.49 -10.19 22.44
C VAL A 43 -10.08 -8.84 23.04
N ILE A 44 -9.81 -8.82 24.35
CA ILE A 44 -9.36 -7.64 25.07
C ILE A 44 -7.85 -7.76 25.33
N PRO A 45 -7.02 -6.77 24.95
CA PRO A 45 -7.40 -5.51 24.31
C PRO A 45 -7.79 -5.68 22.82
N PRO A 46 -8.76 -4.89 22.31
CA PRO A 46 -9.24 -4.99 20.92
C PRO A 46 -8.26 -4.33 19.94
N GLN A 47 -7.02 -4.82 19.92
CA GLN A 47 -5.97 -4.37 19.04
C GLN A 47 -5.77 -5.36 17.89
N THR A 48 -5.34 -4.83 16.74
CA THR A 48 -5.03 -5.57 15.51
C THR A 48 -4.14 -6.80 15.76
N PRO A 49 -2.91 -6.71 16.30
CA PRO A 49 -2.03 -7.88 16.47
C PRO A 49 -2.64 -8.98 17.35
N THR A 50 -3.35 -8.58 18.41
CA THR A 50 -4.01 -9.49 19.34
C THR A 50 -5.16 -10.23 18.67
N ASN A 51 -6.07 -9.52 18.00
CA ASN A 51 -7.27 -10.11 17.39
C ASN A 51 -6.93 -10.97 16.18
N TRP A 52 -6.05 -10.51 15.29
CA TRP A 52 -5.63 -11.31 14.13
C TRP A 52 -4.89 -12.57 14.56
N THR A 53 -4.03 -12.52 15.59
CA THR A 53 -3.38 -13.73 16.10
C THR A 53 -4.38 -14.69 16.76
N THR A 54 -5.36 -14.17 17.51
CA THR A 54 -6.46 -15.00 18.05
C THR A 54 -7.25 -15.67 16.92
N LEU A 55 -7.61 -14.93 15.86
CA LEU A 55 -8.33 -15.48 14.71
C LEU A 55 -7.52 -16.57 14.00
N ALA A 56 -6.22 -16.36 13.84
CA ALA A 56 -5.33 -17.27 13.13
C ALA A 56 -5.02 -18.55 13.92
N THR A 57 -5.10 -18.53 15.25
CA THR A 57 -4.67 -19.66 16.10
C THR A 57 -5.84 -20.33 16.83
N GLY A 58 -6.98 -19.65 16.98
CA GLY A 58 -8.06 -20.05 17.87
C GLY A 58 -7.71 -20.00 19.36
N ALA A 59 -6.50 -19.57 19.73
CA ALA A 59 -6.04 -19.46 21.10
C ALA A 59 -6.41 -18.08 21.70
N THR A 60 -6.52 -18.02 23.03
CA THR A 60 -6.68 -16.73 23.72
C THR A 60 -5.34 -15.96 23.73
N PRO A 61 -5.34 -14.64 24.03
CA PRO A 61 -4.10 -13.86 24.15
C PRO A 61 -3.09 -14.43 25.16
N GLY A 62 -3.57 -15.08 26.23
CA GLY A 62 -2.70 -15.79 27.17
C GLY A 62 -2.06 -17.07 26.61
N GLY A 63 -2.68 -17.68 25.60
CA GLY A 63 -2.18 -18.88 24.92
C GLY A 63 -1.18 -18.55 23.83
N HIS A 64 -1.50 -17.63 22.92
CA HIS A 64 -0.60 -17.25 21.82
C HIS A 64 0.45 -16.20 22.21
N GLY A 65 0.27 -15.45 23.30
CA GLY A 65 1.27 -14.52 23.84
C GLY A 65 1.35 -13.15 23.17
N VAL A 66 0.76 -12.98 21.98
CA VAL A 66 0.66 -11.68 21.29
C VAL A 66 -0.49 -10.86 21.88
N VAL A 67 -0.19 -9.91 22.78
CA VAL A 67 -1.23 -9.23 23.59
C VAL A 67 -1.49 -7.77 23.22
N GLN A 68 -0.55 -7.08 22.58
CA GLN A 68 -0.69 -5.68 22.18
C GLN A 68 0.31 -5.30 21.10
N TRP A 69 0.22 -4.05 20.62
CA TRP A 69 1.32 -3.39 19.92
C TRP A 69 2.56 -3.35 20.81
N GLY A 70 3.67 -3.87 20.30
CA GLY A 70 4.98 -3.91 20.93
C GLY A 70 5.05 -4.62 22.28
N SER A 71 6.28 -4.81 22.75
CA SER A 71 6.53 -5.46 24.05
C SER A 71 7.59 -4.72 24.86
N HIS A 72 7.43 -4.78 26.19
CA HIS A 72 8.49 -4.47 27.14
C HIS A 72 8.93 -5.80 27.74
N ARG A 73 10.22 -6.14 27.65
CA ARG A 73 10.67 -7.45 28.14
C ARG A 73 11.07 -7.35 29.63
N PRO A 74 10.76 -8.38 30.43
CA PRO A 74 11.16 -8.40 31.83
C PRO A 74 12.67 -8.16 31.99
N GLY A 75 13.03 -7.18 32.83
CA GLY A 75 14.42 -6.81 33.10
C GLY A 75 14.96 -5.66 32.26
N GLU A 76 14.23 -5.20 31.24
CA GLU A 76 14.63 -4.02 30.46
C GLU A 76 14.26 -2.70 31.19
N PRO A 77 14.97 -1.60 30.90
CA PRO A 77 14.60 -0.28 31.41
C PRO A 77 13.19 0.13 30.96
N VAL A 78 12.46 0.90 31.78
CA VAL A 78 11.05 1.27 31.51
C VAL A 78 10.83 2.04 30.20
N TRP A 79 11.86 2.69 29.66
CA TRP A 79 11.81 3.42 28.39
C TRP A 79 12.12 2.55 27.16
N GLU A 80 12.61 1.32 27.37
CA GLU A 80 12.88 0.37 26.29
C GLU A 80 11.55 -0.23 25.80
N TYR A 81 11.30 -0.25 24.49
CA TYR A 81 10.02 -0.75 23.98
C TYR A 81 10.13 -1.21 22.53
N HIS A 82 9.82 -2.48 22.29
CA HIS A 82 10.01 -3.16 21.01
C HIS A 82 8.73 -3.09 20.19
N ARG A 83 8.55 -2.05 19.37
CA ARG A 83 7.33 -1.83 18.56
C ARG A 83 7.16 -2.81 17.41
N GLU A 84 8.26 -3.24 16.82
CA GLU A 84 8.30 -3.98 15.55
C GLU A 84 7.86 -5.45 15.69
N GLU A 85 7.68 -5.94 16.91
CA GLU A 85 7.41 -7.36 17.14
C GLU A 85 5.93 -7.75 17.02
N ALA A 86 5.00 -6.80 16.95
CA ALA A 86 3.57 -7.06 17.14
C ALA A 86 2.97 -8.05 16.11
N PHE A 87 3.54 -8.11 14.91
CA PHE A 87 3.17 -9.05 13.85
C PHE A 87 4.24 -10.12 13.60
N ASN A 88 5.25 -10.21 14.45
CA ASN A 88 6.28 -11.22 14.31
C ASN A 88 5.71 -12.58 14.74
N ALA A 89 5.60 -13.51 13.79
CA ALA A 89 5.10 -14.86 14.03
C ALA A 89 5.97 -15.63 15.04
N GLY A 90 7.24 -15.28 15.18
CA GLY A 90 8.15 -15.83 16.19
C GLY A 90 7.79 -15.46 17.63
N LEU A 91 6.90 -14.49 17.86
CA LEU A 91 6.33 -14.23 19.18
C LEU A 91 5.14 -15.15 19.52
N CYS A 92 4.49 -15.71 18.51
CA CYS A 92 3.31 -16.55 18.70
C CYS A 92 3.71 -17.88 19.33
N ARG A 93 3.05 -18.23 20.42
CA ARG A 93 3.25 -19.49 21.16
C ARG A 93 2.21 -20.56 20.85
N ALA A 94 1.29 -20.27 19.95
CA ALA A 94 0.23 -21.18 19.52
C ALA A 94 0.41 -21.52 18.03
N GLU A 95 -0.08 -22.70 17.67
CA GLU A 95 -0.13 -23.14 16.28
C GLU A 95 -1.13 -22.30 15.48
N TYR A 96 -0.74 -21.95 14.25
CA TYR A 96 -1.59 -21.26 13.29
C TYR A 96 -2.48 -22.23 12.51
N LEU A 97 -3.63 -21.74 12.05
CA LEU A 97 -4.62 -22.50 11.29
C LEU A 97 -4.02 -23.14 10.04
N TRP A 98 -3.16 -22.41 9.32
CA TRP A 98 -2.48 -22.92 8.12
C TRP A 98 -1.42 -23.99 8.44
N GLU A 99 -0.83 -24.00 9.64
CA GLU A 99 0.07 -25.06 10.11
C GLU A 99 -0.72 -26.33 10.45
N ALA A 100 -1.85 -26.17 11.15
CA ALA A 100 -2.77 -27.26 11.42
C ALA A 100 -3.31 -27.89 10.12
N ALA A 101 -3.63 -27.06 9.12
CA ALA A 101 -4.01 -27.48 7.79
C ALA A 101 -2.87 -28.24 7.08
N ALA A 102 -1.64 -27.72 7.15
CA ALA A 102 -0.44 -28.38 6.61
C ALA A 102 -0.23 -29.77 7.21
N ARG A 103 -0.38 -29.93 8.53
CA ARG A 103 -0.31 -31.24 9.20
C ARG A 103 -1.39 -32.21 8.72
N ALA A 104 -2.54 -31.71 8.30
CA ALA A 104 -3.60 -32.51 7.67
C ALA A 104 -3.39 -32.75 6.16
N GLY A 105 -2.23 -32.39 5.62
CA GLY A 105 -1.90 -32.55 4.20
C GLY A 105 -2.61 -31.54 3.28
N LYS A 106 -2.98 -30.37 3.80
CA LYS A 106 -3.66 -29.29 3.06
C LYS A 106 -2.71 -28.16 2.74
N ARG A 107 -2.97 -27.47 1.62
CA ARG A 107 -2.26 -26.26 1.20
C ARG A 107 -3.15 -25.05 1.38
N SER A 108 -2.56 -23.92 1.76
CA SER A 108 -3.27 -22.67 2.07
C SER A 108 -2.70 -21.50 1.27
N VAL A 109 -3.51 -20.47 1.05
CA VAL A 109 -3.06 -19.15 0.61
C VAL A 109 -3.39 -18.17 1.72
N VAL A 110 -2.41 -17.36 2.13
CA VAL A 110 -2.54 -16.36 3.20
C VAL A 110 -2.16 -15.01 2.62
N MET A 111 -3.08 -14.04 2.64
CA MET A 111 -2.94 -12.78 1.90
C MET A 111 -3.09 -11.60 2.84
N ASN A 112 -2.14 -10.66 2.80
CA ASN A 112 -2.14 -9.44 3.61
C ASN A 112 -2.53 -9.68 5.08
N TYR A 113 -1.97 -10.73 5.68
CA TYR A 113 -2.32 -11.18 7.02
C TYR A 113 -1.21 -10.83 8.02
N ALA A 114 -1.60 -10.56 9.27
CA ALA A 114 -0.67 -10.31 10.37
C ALA A 114 0.07 -11.59 10.79
N GLY A 115 1.38 -11.65 10.55
CA GLY A 115 2.21 -12.80 10.89
C GLY A 115 3.39 -12.99 9.93
N TYR A 116 4.56 -12.47 10.29
CA TYR A 116 5.81 -12.60 9.54
C TYR A 116 6.93 -13.12 10.43
N PRO A 117 7.84 -14.00 9.97
CA PRO A 117 7.91 -14.63 8.65
C PRO A 117 6.88 -15.74 8.42
N PRO A 118 6.74 -16.22 7.16
CA PRO A 118 6.02 -17.46 6.86
C PRO A 118 6.41 -18.59 7.81
N THR A 119 5.42 -19.33 8.31
CA THR A 119 5.66 -20.36 9.31
C THR A 119 5.63 -21.78 8.76
N THR A 120 5.22 -21.95 7.50
CA THR A 120 5.21 -23.24 6.81
C THR A 120 5.30 -23.07 5.29
N ASP A 121 5.97 -23.99 4.60
CA ASP A 121 6.06 -24.03 3.13
C ASP A 121 4.77 -24.55 2.47
N ALA A 122 3.86 -25.14 3.25
CA ALA A 122 2.56 -25.60 2.77
C ALA A 122 1.56 -24.44 2.56
N ALA A 123 1.90 -23.24 3.01
CA ALA A 123 1.11 -22.03 2.84
C ALA A 123 1.86 -21.01 1.97
N CYS A 124 1.17 -20.48 0.97
CA CYS A 124 1.65 -19.40 0.12
C CYS A 124 1.23 -18.06 0.74
N PHE A 125 2.20 -17.28 1.21
CA PHE A 125 1.98 -15.98 1.82
C PHE A 125 2.17 -14.89 0.76
N ILE A 126 1.15 -14.07 0.53
CA ILE A 126 1.17 -12.97 -0.45
C ILE A 126 1.02 -11.68 0.31
N ASP A 127 2.08 -10.89 0.29
CA ASP A 127 2.22 -9.65 1.04
C ASP A 127 2.09 -9.82 2.56
N ARG A 128 2.87 -9.04 3.30
CA ARG A 128 3.10 -9.26 4.72
C ARG A 128 2.89 -7.95 5.45
N LEU A 129 1.81 -7.90 6.21
CA LEU A 129 1.48 -6.74 7.01
C LEU A 129 2.55 -6.55 8.10
N PHE A 130 3.45 -5.60 7.87
CA PHE A 130 4.57 -5.30 8.77
C PHE A 130 4.18 -4.25 9.81
N GLN A 131 3.47 -3.21 9.36
CA GLN A 131 2.90 -2.17 10.19
C GLN A 131 1.53 -1.74 9.63
N PRO A 132 0.67 -1.05 10.40
CA PRO A 132 -0.56 -0.51 9.87
C PRO A 132 -0.30 0.29 8.59
N SER A 133 -1.00 -0.07 7.53
CA SER A 133 -0.88 0.54 6.20
C SER A 133 0.46 0.35 5.50
N ARG A 134 1.32 -0.59 5.92
CA ARG A 134 2.64 -0.80 5.32
C ARG A 134 2.92 -2.27 5.07
N SER A 135 3.28 -2.60 3.84
CA SER A 135 3.90 -3.88 3.54
C SER A 135 5.31 -3.93 4.12
N TYR A 136 5.76 -5.12 4.48
CA TYR A 136 7.17 -5.40 4.72
C TYR A 136 8.05 -5.03 3.51
N TYR A 137 7.50 -5.08 2.30
CA TYR A 137 8.23 -4.88 1.06
C TYR A 137 8.17 -3.45 0.52
N ASP A 138 7.46 -2.53 1.17
CA ASP A 138 7.34 -1.14 0.72
C ASP A 138 8.71 -0.45 0.58
N LEU A 139 9.10 -0.13 -0.66
CA LEU A 139 10.33 0.61 -0.93
C LEU A 139 10.18 2.08 -0.56
N ALA A 140 9.02 2.70 -0.82
CA ALA A 140 8.73 4.07 -0.40
C ALA A 140 7.24 4.24 -0.09
N PRO A 141 6.83 5.04 0.92
CA PRO A 141 5.43 5.23 1.27
C PRO A 141 4.65 6.03 0.22
N ALA A 142 3.34 5.94 0.13
CA ALA A 142 2.57 6.86 -0.72
C ALA A 142 2.71 8.32 -0.24
N THR A 143 2.71 9.29 -1.16
CA THR A 143 2.81 10.72 -0.80
C THR A 143 2.10 11.61 -1.83
N VAL A 144 1.86 12.87 -1.45
CA VAL A 144 1.42 13.90 -2.39
C VAL A 144 2.47 15.01 -2.38
N TYR A 145 3.17 15.17 -3.49
CA TYR A 145 4.04 16.32 -3.68
C TYR A 145 3.18 17.55 -3.92
N HIS A 146 3.29 18.56 -3.06
CA HIS A 146 2.51 19.79 -3.22
C HIS A 146 3.18 21.05 -2.69
N ASN A 147 2.75 22.20 -3.22
CA ASN A 147 3.16 23.54 -2.78
C ASN A 147 2.09 24.26 -1.92
N CYS A 148 1.01 23.56 -1.56
CA CYS A 148 -0.08 24.08 -0.73
C CYS A 148 0.37 24.29 0.73
N ARG A 149 0.18 25.48 1.28
CA ARG A 149 0.73 25.92 2.58
C ARG A 149 -0.11 25.52 3.78
N GLU A 150 -1.38 25.20 3.57
CA GLU A 150 -2.33 24.77 4.58
C GLU A 150 -2.09 23.34 5.08
N TRP A 151 -1.35 22.54 4.32
CA TRP A 151 -1.08 21.14 4.63
C TRP A 151 0.38 20.95 5.00
N ALA A 152 0.61 20.29 6.13
CA ALA A 152 1.94 19.80 6.48
C ALA A 152 2.30 18.62 5.57
N THR A 153 3.49 18.66 4.97
CA THR A 153 4.02 17.57 4.13
C THR A 153 5.48 17.32 4.43
N THR A 154 5.86 16.05 4.32
CA THR A 154 7.26 15.60 4.34
C THR A 154 7.93 15.74 2.98
N ASP A 155 7.13 15.87 1.92
CA ASP A 155 7.57 15.85 0.53
C ASP A 155 7.07 17.10 -0.22
N PRO A 156 7.53 18.31 0.16
CA PRO A 156 7.04 19.54 -0.45
C PRO A 156 7.44 19.63 -1.92
N LEU A 157 6.52 20.10 -2.76
CA LEU A 157 6.81 20.45 -4.15
C LEU A 157 7.32 21.89 -4.23
N LEU A 158 8.64 22.05 -4.17
CA LEU A 158 9.27 23.37 -4.29
C LEU A 158 9.39 23.75 -5.77
N LEU A 159 8.47 24.60 -6.23
CA LEU A 159 8.46 25.14 -7.58
C LEU A 159 9.15 26.50 -7.64
N GLY A 160 10.03 26.67 -8.63
CA GLY A 160 10.64 27.93 -9.00
C GLY A 160 10.75 28.06 -10.51
N PRO A 161 11.27 29.18 -11.05
CA PRO A 161 11.52 29.29 -12.49
C PRO A 161 12.40 28.13 -12.98
N ALA A 162 12.13 27.61 -14.18
CA ALA A 162 12.91 26.53 -14.81
C ALA A 162 14.32 26.97 -15.28
N ALA A 163 15.09 27.61 -14.39
CA ALA A 163 16.44 28.08 -14.66
C ALA A 163 17.38 26.89 -14.92
N GLY A 164 18.19 26.99 -15.97
CA GLY A 164 19.18 25.97 -16.33
C GLY A 164 18.62 24.75 -17.06
N TRP A 165 17.33 24.74 -17.41
CA TRP A 165 16.75 23.68 -18.24
C TRP A 165 17.08 23.85 -19.71
N ALA A 166 17.35 22.74 -20.40
CA ALA A 166 17.45 22.69 -21.84
C ALA A 166 16.07 22.50 -22.51
N ASN A 167 15.93 22.94 -23.77
CA ASN A 167 14.78 22.67 -24.64
C ASN A 167 13.40 23.05 -24.07
N LEU A 168 13.33 24.11 -23.25
CA LEU A 168 12.07 24.58 -22.68
C LEU A 168 11.03 24.91 -23.75
N PRO A 169 9.73 24.68 -23.48
CA PRO A 169 8.65 25.13 -24.36
C PRO A 169 8.79 26.61 -24.69
N ILE A 170 8.68 26.95 -25.98
CA ILE A 170 8.78 28.32 -26.46
C ILE A 170 7.38 28.91 -26.60
N GLY A 171 7.13 30.03 -25.94
CA GLY A 171 5.83 30.70 -25.90
C GLY A 171 5.04 30.41 -24.63
N GLY A 172 3.98 31.18 -24.39
CA GLY A 172 3.15 31.06 -23.19
C GLY A 172 3.80 31.54 -21.90
N ARG A 173 3.35 30.99 -20.78
CA ARG A 173 3.80 31.35 -19.43
C ARG A 173 5.15 30.72 -19.09
N LEU A 174 5.98 31.43 -18.32
CA LEU A 174 7.27 30.92 -17.86
C LEU A 174 7.11 29.57 -17.11
N PRO A 175 7.76 28.49 -17.55
CA PRO A 175 7.66 27.19 -16.89
C PRO A 175 8.21 27.22 -15.46
N LEU A 176 7.52 26.52 -14.56
CA LEU A 176 7.99 26.27 -13.20
C LEU A 176 8.61 24.87 -13.13
N ALA A 177 9.73 24.75 -12.45
CA ALA A 177 10.42 23.49 -12.25
C ALA A 177 10.48 23.10 -10.78
N GLY A 178 10.45 21.79 -10.52
CA GLY A 178 10.64 21.20 -9.20
C GLY A 178 11.38 19.87 -9.27
N ARG A 179 11.72 19.32 -8.10
CA ARG A 179 12.32 17.99 -7.95
C ARG A 179 11.36 17.07 -7.19
N LEU A 180 11.36 15.80 -7.56
CA LEU A 180 10.53 14.74 -7.00
C LEU A 180 11.43 13.60 -6.52
N PRO A 181 12.05 13.71 -5.33
CA PRO A 181 12.82 12.61 -4.76
C PRO A 181 11.87 11.50 -4.30
N VAL A 182 12.20 10.24 -4.60
CA VAL A 182 11.49 9.06 -4.09
C VAL A 182 12.34 8.44 -2.99
N ALA A 183 12.19 8.95 -1.77
CA ALA A 183 13.00 8.53 -0.62
C ALA A 183 12.57 7.14 -0.13
N PRO A 184 13.51 6.19 0.04
CA PRO A 184 13.14 4.87 0.52
C PRO A 184 12.73 4.84 2.00
N SER A 185 11.80 3.94 2.35
CA SER A 185 11.20 3.73 3.67
C SER A 185 12.22 3.52 4.79
N THR A 186 13.25 2.73 4.51
CA THR A 186 14.26 2.25 5.46
C THR A 186 15.62 2.95 5.27
N GLY A 187 15.61 4.08 4.55
CA GLY A 187 16.82 4.78 4.12
C GLY A 187 17.49 4.13 2.92
N GLY A 188 18.65 4.67 2.52
CA GLY A 188 19.35 4.25 1.30
C GLY A 188 19.13 5.22 0.14
N GLN A 189 19.04 4.70 -1.08
CA GLN A 189 18.97 5.49 -2.32
C GLN A 189 17.75 5.09 -3.15
N GLY A 190 17.00 6.09 -3.61
CA GLY A 190 15.92 5.95 -4.58
C GLY A 190 16.07 7.01 -5.69
N PRO A 191 15.24 6.95 -6.74
CA PRO A 191 15.35 7.85 -7.88
C PRO A 191 14.97 9.29 -7.51
N VAL A 192 15.48 10.23 -8.30
CA VAL A 192 15.04 11.63 -8.26
C VAL A 192 14.59 12.01 -9.64
N TYR A 193 13.34 12.45 -9.74
CA TYR A 193 12.80 13.00 -10.98
C TYR A 193 12.69 14.51 -10.91
N HIS A 194 12.44 15.08 -12.07
CA HIS A 194 12.18 16.50 -12.26
C HIS A 194 10.78 16.68 -12.81
N VAL A 195 10.15 17.81 -12.46
CA VAL A 195 8.84 18.17 -12.97
C VAL A 195 8.90 19.56 -13.58
N LEU A 196 8.18 19.75 -14.69
CA LEU A 196 7.85 21.06 -15.24
C LEU A 196 6.34 21.27 -15.22
N VAL A 197 5.92 22.42 -14.70
CA VAL A 197 4.57 22.96 -14.84
C VAL A 197 4.64 24.04 -15.90
N TRP A 198 3.89 23.89 -16.99
CA TRP A 198 4.04 24.74 -18.18
C TRP A 198 2.71 24.94 -18.91
N SER A 199 2.71 25.84 -19.89
CA SER A 199 1.58 26.13 -20.78
C SER A 199 2.06 26.89 -22.01
N LEU A 200 1.38 26.71 -23.14
CA LEU A 200 1.54 27.57 -24.32
C LEU A 200 0.58 28.78 -24.30
N GLY A 201 -0.37 28.80 -23.37
CA GLY A 201 -1.29 29.91 -23.10
C GLY A 201 -0.92 30.70 -21.85
N ASP A 202 -1.91 31.44 -21.32
CA ASP A 202 -1.75 32.32 -20.15
C ASP A 202 -1.88 31.59 -18.81
N ASP A 203 -2.55 30.44 -18.79
CA ASP A 203 -2.83 29.61 -17.61
C ASP A 203 -2.08 28.28 -17.68
N TYR A 204 -1.47 27.85 -16.58
CA TYR A 204 -0.90 26.51 -16.46
C TYR A 204 -1.98 25.44 -16.59
N ASP A 205 -1.72 24.47 -17.45
CA ASP A 205 -2.61 23.37 -17.80
C ASP A 205 -1.86 22.04 -17.95
N ASN A 206 -0.52 22.07 -17.93
CA ASN A 206 0.32 20.91 -18.22
C ASN A 206 1.37 20.66 -17.14
N VAL A 207 1.59 19.37 -16.83
CA VAL A 207 2.72 18.88 -16.02
C VAL A 207 3.48 17.81 -16.79
N SER A 208 4.79 17.98 -16.95
CA SER A 208 5.66 16.96 -17.56
C SER A 208 6.71 16.47 -16.56
N LEU A 209 7.07 15.19 -16.64
CA LEU A 209 8.02 14.52 -15.77
C LEU A 209 9.27 14.09 -16.54
N PHE A 210 10.44 14.24 -15.92
CA PHE A 210 11.74 14.07 -16.55
C PHE A 210 12.76 13.37 -15.66
N ALA A 211 13.66 12.59 -16.25
CA ALA A 211 14.79 11.99 -15.55
C ALA A 211 15.94 13.00 -15.36
N THR A 212 16.03 14.00 -16.24
CA THR A 212 17.05 15.05 -16.25
C THR A 212 16.39 16.42 -16.46
N GLN A 213 17.16 17.51 -16.36
CA GLN A 213 16.66 18.87 -16.62
C GLN A 213 16.68 19.22 -18.11
N ASP A 214 16.13 18.34 -18.94
CA ASP A 214 15.97 18.55 -20.39
C ASP A 214 14.49 18.39 -20.76
N ALA A 215 13.87 19.48 -21.20
CA ALA A 215 12.44 19.50 -21.53
C ALA A 215 12.11 18.86 -22.90
N GLY A 216 13.12 18.46 -23.67
CA GLY A 216 12.95 17.79 -24.97
C GLY A 216 12.60 16.30 -24.86
N GLU A 217 12.84 15.68 -23.71
CA GLU A 217 12.67 14.23 -23.50
C GLU A 217 11.81 13.92 -22.26
N PRO A 218 10.53 14.37 -22.20
CA PRO A 218 9.63 13.95 -21.15
C PRO A 218 9.35 12.45 -21.25
N PHE A 219 9.48 11.72 -20.14
CA PHE A 219 9.00 10.33 -20.11
C PHE A 219 7.50 10.25 -19.83
N CYS A 220 6.89 11.33 -19.33
CA CYS A 220 5.47 11.39 -19.04
C CYS A 220 4.98 12.84 -19.08
N HIS A 221 3.76 13.00 -19.58
CA HIS A 221 3.01 14.24 -19.61
C HIS A 221 1.63 13.98 -19.01
N LEU A 222 1.15 14.91 -18.17
CA LEU A 222 -0.06 14.77 -17.37
C LEU A 222 -0.86 16.08 -17.39
N THR A 223 -2.16 15.93 -17.58
CA THR A 223 -3.18 16.92 -17.25
C THR A 223 -3.95 16.50 -15.99
N GLU A 224 -4.74 17.42 -15.43
CA GLU A 224 -5.43 17.16 -14.15
C GLU A 224 -6.35 15.93 -14.26
N GLY A 225 -6.22 15.01 -13.31
CA GLY A 225 -6.90 13.72 -13.27
C GLY A 225 -6.13 12.56 -13.93
N GLU A 226 -5.10 12.82 -14.72
CA GLU A 226 -4.38 11.77 -15.44
C GLU A 226 -3.33 11.06 -14.58
N TRP A 227 -3.18 9.76 -14.84
CA TRP A 227 -2.15 8.91 -14.27
C TRP A 227 -0.99 8.72 -15.23
N SER A 228 0.23 8.69 -14.68
CA SER A 228 1.41 8.24 -15.40
C SER A 228 1.32 6.74 -15.76
N PRO A 229 2.09 6.26 -16.74
CA PRO A 229 2.41 4.84 -16.80
C PRO A 229 3.10 4.38 -15.51
N TRP A 230 3.24 3.07 -15.32
CA TRP A 230 4.11 2.52 -14.28
C TRP A 230 5.55 2.96 -14.52
N LEU A 231 6.09 3.71 -13.57
CA LEU A 231 7.50 4.09 -13.57
C LEU A 231 8.28 3.00 -12.86
N ARG A 232 9.39 2.57 -13.46
CA ARG A 232 10.31 1.57 -12.92
C ARG A 232 11.66 2.20 -12.69
N ALA A 233 12.22 1.98 -11.51
CA ALA A 233 13.47 2.60 -11.11
C ALA A 233 14.27 1.72 -10.15
N PRO A 234 15.61 1.84 -10.14
CA PRO A 234 16.43 1.16 -9.16
C PRO A 234 16.27 1.79 -7.77
N PHE A 235 16.16 0.93 -6.76
CA PHE A 235 16.22 1.27 -5.35
C PHE A 235 17.35 0.48 -4.71
N ARG A 236 18.00 1.09 -3.72
CA ARG A 236 18.99 0.43 -2.87
C ARG A 236 18.69 0.72 -1.42
N THR A 237 18.18 -0.28 -0.69
CA THR A 237 17.83 -0.14 0.72
C THR A 237 18.65 -1.10 1.60
N PRO A 238 18.86 -0.79 2.89
CA PRO A 238 19.61 -1.68 3.80
C PRO A 238 18.97 -3.06 4.00
N ASP A 239 17.63 -3.13 3.98
CA ASP A 239 16.82 -4.31 4.29
C ASP A 239 16.49 -5.17 3.07
N GLN A 240 16.37 -4.58 1.89
CA GLN A 240 15.96 -5.27 0.66
C GLN A 240 17.06 -5.34 -0.41
N GLY A 241 18.21 -4.71 -0.17
CA GLY A 241 19.32 -4.66 -1.12
C GLY A 241 19.02 -3.81 -2.34
N GLU A 242 19.61 -4.16 -3.47
CA GLU A 242 19.34 -3.52 -4.76
C GLU A 242 18.20 -4.24 -5.48
N CYS A 243 17.17 -3.49 -5.89
CA CYS A 243 16.03 -4.03 -6.63
C CYS A 243 15.39 -2.95 -7.51
N GLU A 244 14.62 -3.39 -8.51
CA GLU A 244 13.71 -2.50 -9.23
C GLU A 244 12.43 -2.32 -8.42
N GLY A 245 12.03 -1.06 -8.22
CA GLY A 245 10.74 -0.68 -7.67
C GLY A 245 9.87 -0.04 -8.73
N ALA A 246 8.55 -0.17 -8.58
CA ALA A 246 7.57 0.47 -9.42
C ALA A 246 6.56 1.29 -8.62
N PHE A 247 6.12 2.41 -9.21
CA PHE A 247 5.10 3.31 -8.67
C PHE A 247 4.43 4.10 -9.81
N ARG A 248 3.32 4.79 -9.52
CA ARG A 248 2.65 5.71 -10.45
C ARG A 248 2.53 7.09 -9.85
N LEU A 249 2.34 8.09 -10.70
CA LEU A 249 1.94 9.43 -10.29
C LEU A 249 0.58 9.79 -10.89
N LYS A 250 -0.18 10.63 -10.19
CA LYS A 250 -1.41 11.26 -10.69
C LYS A 250 -1.35 12.75 -10.45
N LEU A 251 -1.65 13.54 -11.48
CA LEU A 251 -1.87 14.97 -11.27
C LEU A 251 -3.25 15.18 -10.67
N VAL A 252 -3.31 15.44 -9.37
CA VAL A 252 -4.57 15.58 -8.61
C VAL A 252 -5.15 16.98 -8.74
N GLU A 253 -4.29 17.99 -8.77
CA GLU A 253 -4.73 19.39 -8.88
C GLU A 253 -3.65 20.22 -9.57
N LEU A 254 -4.08 21.09 -10.49
CA LEU A 254 -3.27 22.16 -11.06
C LEU A 254 -4.11 23.45 -11.13
N ALA A 255 -3.88 24.36 -10.18
CA ALA A 255 -4.44 25.69 -10.29
C ALA A 255 -3.83 26.42 -11.50
N ARG A 256 -4.67 27.08 -12.29
CA ARG A 256 -4.32 27.87 -13.49
C ARG A 256 -3.13 28.83 -13.32
N ASN A 257 -2.94 29.36 -12.11
CA ASN A 257 -1.85 30.29 -11.79
C ASN A 257 -0.60 29.62 -11.18
N GLY A 258 -0.61 28.28 -11.01
CA GLY A 258 0.48 27.49 -10.44
C GLY A 258 0.58 27.57 -8.90
N SER A 259 -0.34 28.29 -8.25
CA SER A 259 -0.33 28.47 -6.79
C SER A 259 -0.62 27.19 -6.01
N ARG A 260 -1.29 26.23 -6.64
CA ARG A 260 -1.60 24.92 -6.09
C ARG A 260 -1.29 23.87 -7.15
N VAL A 261 -0.41 22.96 -6.80
CA VAL A 261 -0.07 21.78 -7.59
C VAL A 261 -0.05 20.62 -6.61
N ARG A 262 -0.84 19.58 -6.87
CA ARG A 262 -0.83 18.32 -6.11
C ARG A 262 -0.55 17.17 -7.06
N LEU A 263 0.59 16.52 -6.85
CA LEU A 263 1.00 15.35 -7.62
C LEU A 263 1.07 14.16 -6.66
N PHE A 264 0.06 13.30 -6.71
CA PHE A 264 0.04 12.08 -5.93
C PHE A 264 1.06 11.09 -6.50
N ARG A 265 1.77 10.39 -5.62
CA ARG A 265 2.60 9.23 -5.94
C ARG A 265 2.12 8.07 -5.09
N THR A 266 1.91 6.92 -5.71
CA THR A 266 1.68 5.67 -4.99
C THR A 266 2.87 5.33 -4.09
N ASP A 267 2.68 4.37 -3.21
CA ASP A 267 3.78 3.61 -2.66
C ASP A 267 4.63 2.99 -3.79
N ALA A 268 5.91 2.80 -3.52
CA ALA A 268 6.83 2.13 -4.42
C ALA A 268 7.06 0.71 -3.94
N PHE A 269 6.95 -0.25 -4.85
CA PHE A 269 6.92 -1.67 -4.51
C PHE A 269 7.89 -2.48 -5.40
N PRO A 270 8.60 -3.49 -4.87
CA PRO A 270 9.55 -4.29 -5.65
C PRO A 270 8.85 -5.13 -6.71
N THR A 271 9.46 -5.26 -7.89
CA THR A 271 8.82 -5.88 -9.07
C THR A 271 9.27 -7.31 -9.35
N ASP A 272 10.10 -7.89 -8.48
CA ASP A 272 10.70 -9.23 -8.67
C ASP A 272 9.87 -10.38 -8.08
N GLY A 273 8.69 -10.07 -7.52
CA GLY A 273 7.77 -11.06 -6.97
C GLY A 273 8.07 -11.47 -5.53
N ARG A 274 9.05 -10.84 -4.86
CA ARG A 274 9.46 -11.18 -3.48
C ARG A 274 8.36 -11.03 -2.42
N LEU A 275 7.25 -10.35 -2.76
CA LEU A 275 6.08 -10.24 -1.90
C LEU A 275 5.45 -11.60 -1.57
N CYS A 276 5.70 -12.60 -2.41
CA CYS A 276 5.16 -13.94 -2.29
C CYS A 276 6.20 -14.88 -1.67
N SER A 277 5.81 -15.73 -0.73
CA SER A 277 6.70 -16.78 -0.21
C SER A 277 7.03 -17.84 -1.26
N ASP A 278 6.13 -18.09 -2.21
CA ASP A 278 6.39 -18.90 -3.40
C ASP A 278 6.87 -17.99 -4.53
N GLY A 279 8.16 -18.10 -4.89
CA GLY A 279 8.77 -17.25 -5.91
C GLY A 279 8.23 -17.47 -7.32
N ALA A 280 7.67 -18.64 -7.65
CA ALA A 280 7.05 -18.86 -8.95
C ALA A 280 5.71 -18.11 -9.04
N VAL A 281 4.87 -18.26 -8.01
CA VAL A 281 3.61 -17.50 -7.88
C VAL A 281 3.90 -16.01 -7.88
N GLY A 282 4.87 -15.54 -7.09
CA GLY A 282 5.24 -14.12 -7.02
C GLY A 282 5.63 -13.52 -8.37
N ARG A 283 6.40 -14.24 -9.19
CA ARG A 283 6.73 -13.79 -10.55
C ARG A 283 5.51 -13.77 -11.47
N ARG A 284 4.62 -14.75 -11.36
CA ARG A 284 3.37 -14.79 -12.15
C ARG A 284 2.45 -13.62 -11.80
N LEU A 285 2.29 -13.33 -10.49
CA LEU A 285 1.54 -12.17 -10.02
C LEU A 285 2.05 -10.86 -10.63
N MET A 286 3.37 -10.63 -10.61
CA MET A 286 3.97 -9.43 -11.21
C MET A 286 3.84 -9.38 -12.73
N ALA A 287 3.89 -10.52 -13.42
CA ALA A 287 3.77 -10.60 -14.86
C ALA A 287 2.33 -10.35 -15.35
N GLU A 288 1.33 -10.89 -14.65
CA GLU A 288 -0.07 -10.84 -15.07
C GLU A 288 -0.83 -9.65 -14.50
N LEU A 289 -0.61 -9.32 -13.22
CA LEU A 289 -1.34 -8.25 -12.52
C LEU A 289 -0.53 -6.95 -12.41
N GLY A 290 0.79 -7.03 -12.53
CA GLY A 290 1.70 -5.91 -12.30
C GLY A 290 1.87 -5.59 -10.81
N PRO A 291 2.58 -4.50 -10.48
CA PRO A 291 2.68 -3.99 -9.12
C PRO A 291 1.30 -3.51 -8.63
N TYR A 292 1.05 -3.57 -7.33
CA TYR A 292 -0.16 -3.03 -6.72
C TYR A 292 0.16 -1.88 -5.78
N VAL A 293 -0.90 -1.21 -5.32
CA VAL A 293 -0.87 0.00 -4.51
C VAL A 293 -1.68 -0.29 -3.24
N HIS A 294 -1.15 0.07 -2.07
CA HIS A 294 -1.86 -0.10 -0.81
C HIS A 294 -2.86 1.03 -0.55
N SER A 295 -4.17 0.77 -0.66
CA SER A 295 -5.21 1.80 -0.48
C SER A 295 -5.30 2.35 0.95
N THR A 296 -4.75 1.63 1.93
CA THR A 296 -4.64 2.11 3.30
C THR A 296 -3.72 3.32 3.43
N GLN A 297 -2.65 3.39 2.61
CA GLN A 297 -1.75 4.55 2.62
C GLN A 297 -2.43 5.78 2.02
N THR A 298 -3.21 5.59 0.96
CA THR A 298 -3.97 6.67 0.32
C THR A 298 -5.14 7.13 1.19
N CYS A 299 -5.76 6.22 1.96
CA CYS A 299 -6.80 6.56 2.94
C CYS A 299 -6.27 7.54 4.00
N HIS A 300 -5.04 7.33 4.48
CA HIS A 300 -4.39 8.25 5.41
C HIS A 300 -4.15 9.64 4.80
N LEU A 301 -3.75 9.70 3.53
CA LEU A 301 -3.58 10.96 2.79
C LEU A 301 -4.92 11.69 2.59
N HIS A 302 -6.00 10.93 2.32
CA HIS A 302 -7.35 11.47 2.18
C HIS A 302 -7.89 12.00 3.52
N CYS A 303 -7.75 11.25 4.61
CA CYS A 303 -8.17 11.68 5.95
C CYS A 303 -7.45 12.96 6.42
N ARG A 304 -6.25 13.24 5.89
CA ARG A 304 -5.51 14.49 6.12
C ARG A 304 -5.94 15.65 5.20
N GLY A 305 -6.84 15.39 4.25
CA GLY A 305 -7.35 16.35 3.27
C GLY A 305 -6.43 16.62 2.08
N VAL A 306 -5.30 15.91 1.97
CA VAL A 306 -4.28 16.19 0.94
C VAL A 306 -4.61 15.46 -0.38
N LEU A 307 -5.24 14.29 -0.29
CA LEU A 307 -5.69 13.50 -1.44
C LEU A 307 -7.22 13.56 -1.59
N ASP A 308 -7.70 13.73 -2.82
CA ASP A 308 -9.14 13.74 -3.10
C ASP A 308 -9.77 12.33 -2.99
N TRP A 309 -11.10 12.27 -2.86
CA TRP A 309 -11.83 11.01 -2.74
C TRP A 309 -11.82 10.18 -4.03
N ALA A 310 -11.88 10.82 -5.20
CA ALA A 310 -11.93 10.09 -6.47
C ALA A 310 -10.64 9.30 -6.70
N THR A 311 -9.48 9.88 -6.39
CA THR A 311 -8.19 9.18 -6.43
C THR A 311 -8.12 8.07 -5.38
N GLN A 312 -8.68 8.26 -4.19
CA GLN A 312 -8.78 7.19 -3.18
C GLN A 312 -9.62 6.02 -3.70
N GLU A 313 -10.78 6.31 -4.29
CA GLU A 313 -11.70 5.32 -4.83
C GLU A 313 -11.07 4.50 -5.96
N GLU A 314 -10.40 5.16 -6.91
CA GLU A 314 -9.66 4.48 -7.99
C GLU A 314 -8.58 3.53 -7.45
N VAL A 315 -7.87 3.92 -6.39
CA VAL A 315 -6.85 3.06 -5.75
C VAL A 315 -7.49 1.88 -5.02
N MET A 316 -8.61 2.10 -4.32
CA MET A 316 -9.35 1.03 -3.66
C MET A 316 -9.89 0.01 -4.65
N GLU A 317 -10.42 0.46 -5.79
CA GLU A 317 -10.90 -0.41 -6.87
C GLU A 317 -9.75 -1.23 -7.48
N ALA A 318 -8.63 -0.57 -7.78
CA ALA A 318 -7.43 -1.23 -8.31
C ALA A 318 -6.87 -2.28 -7.34
N GLU A 319 -6.79 -1.96 -6.04
CA GLU A 319 -6.33 -2.90 -5.02
C GLU A 319 -7.28 -4.10 -4.89
N ALA A 320 -8.60 -3.87 -4.89
CA ALA A 320 -9.59 -4.95 -4.82
C ALA A 320 -9.48 -5.90 -6.03
N ALA A 321 -9.34 -5.34 -7.24
CA ALA A 321 -9.15 -6.13 -8.46
C ALA A 321 -7.84 -6.93 -8.41
N TRP A 322 -6.74 -6.32 -7.94
CA TRP A 322 -5.46 -6.98 -7.80
C TRP A 322 -5.53 -8.14 -6.79
N TRP A 323 -6.14 -7.92 -5.61
CA TRP A 323 -6.31 -8.98 -4.61
C TRP A 323 -7.17 -10.14 -5.11
N SER A 324 -8.23 -9.85 -5.88
CA SER A 324 -9.06 -10.88 -6.50
C SER A 324 -8.24 -11.74 -7.46
N GLY A 325 -7.50 -11.12 -8.39
CA GLY A 325 -6.63 -11.84 -9.33
C GLY A 325 -5.52 -12.61 -8.63
N ALA A 326 -4.93 -12.03 -7.57
CA ALA A 326 -3.88 -12.68 -6.79
C ALA A 326 -4.40 -13.93 -6.07
N ALA A 327 -5.62 -13.88 -5.53
CA ALA A 327 -6.25 -15.04 -4.92
C ALA A 327 -6.50 -16.16 -5.95
N GLU A 328 -6.98 -15.83 -7.14
CA GLU A 328 -7.19 -16.80 -8.22
C GLU A 328 -5.89 -17.48 -8.64
N ILE A 329 -4.87 -16.69 -9.01
CA ILE A 329 -3.55 -17.20 -9.43
C ILE A 329 -2.94 -18.09 -8.35
N ALA A 330 -2.96 -17.64 -7.10
CA ALA A 330 -2.35 -18.39 -6.00
C ALA A 330 -3.11 -19.67 -5.70
N MET A 331 -4.44 -19.67 -5.73
CA MET A 331 -5.24 -20.88 -5.52
C MET A 331 -5.05 -21.90 -6.66
N GLU A 332 -4.84 -21.45 -7.90
CA GLU A 332 -4.50 -22.30 -9.04
C GLU A 332 -3.12 -22.95 -8.88
N ASP A 333 -2.08 -22.14 -8.66
CA ASP A 333 -0.69 -22.60 -8.68
C ASP A 333 -0.32 -23.41 -7.43
N THR A 334 -0.99 -23.16 -6.31
CA THR A 334 -0.68 -23.82 -5.05
C THR A 334 -1.56 -25.03 -4.78
N GLU A 335 -2.54 -25.32 -5.63
CA GLU A 335 -3.54 -26.38 -5.41
C GLU A 335 -4.20 -26.29 -4.01
N ALA A 336 -4.31 -25.08 -3.45
CA ALA A 336 -4.83 -24.87 -2.10
C ALA A 336 -6.29 -25.36 -1.99
N SER A 337 -6.59 -26.01 -0.86
CA SER A 337 -7.85 -26.74 -0.64
C SER A 337 -8.33 -26.64 0.79
#